data_AF-A0AA43JKM6-F1
#
_entry.id   AF-A0AA43JKM6-F1
#
_cell.length_a   1.000
_cell.length_b   1.000
_cell.length_c   1.000
_cell.angle_alpha   90.00
_cell.angle_beta   90.00
_cell.angle_gamma   90.00
#
_symmetry.space_group_name_H-M   'P 1'
#
loop_
_entity.id
_entity.type
_entity.pdbx_description
1 polymer ?
#
loop_
_entity_poly.entity_id
_entity_poly.type
_entity_poly.pdbx_seq_one_letter_code
_entity_poly.pdbx_strand_id
1 'polypeptide(L)' 'MKILLDSSGWIEYLTGGPLADRYATYLTSQHSIITPTIVLYEVYKKITQKSVI' A
#
# COMPACT_ATOMS: atom_id res chain seq x y z
N MET A 1 -9.49 -15.20 2.98
CA MET A 1 -9.15 -14.87 1.57
C MET A 1 -7.73 -14.36 1.51
N LYS A 2 -6.97 -14.67 0.46
CA LYS A 2 -5.63 -14.12 0.23
C LYS A 2 -5.75 -12.96 -0.75
N ILE A 3 -5.13 -11.83 -0.44
CA ILE A 3 -5.15 -10.62 -1.27
C ILE A 3 -3.71 -10.31 -1.66
N LEU A 4 -3.45 -10.19 -2.96
CA LEU A 4 -2.18 -9.69 -3.47
C LEU A 4 -2.27 -8.17 -3.58
N LEU A 5 -1.37 -7.46 -2.91
CA LEU A 5 -1.37 -6.00 -2.90
C LEU A 5 -0.13 -5.46 -3.62
N ASP A 6 -0.36 -4.54 -4.57
CA ASP A 6 0.65 -3.89 -5.39
C ASP A 6 1.11 -2.57 -4.76
N SER A 7 2.01 -1.85 -5.45
CA SER A 7 2.54 -0.58 -4.95
C SER A 7 1.49 0.53 -4.96
N SER A 8 0.55 0.53 -5.91
CA SER A 8 -0.50 1.55 -5.98
C SER A 8 -1.43 1.50 -4.76
N GLY A 9 -1.87 0.30 -4.35
CA GLY A 9 -2.72 0.13 -3.17
C GLY A 9 -2.04 0.56 -1.87
N TRP A 10 -0.76 0.18 -1.69
CA TRP A 10 0.02 0.62 -0.53
C TRP A 10 0.20 2.15 -0.51
N ILE A 11 0.57 2.76 -1.64
CA ILE A 11 0.79 4.22 -1.70
C ILE A 11 -0.52 4.97 -1.43
N GLU A 12 -1.63 4.56 -2.05
CA GLU A 12 -2.93 5.18 -1.87
C GLU A 12 -3.37 5.16 -0.40
N TYR A 13 -3.23 4.00 0.25
CA TYR A 13 -3.55 3.85 1.67
C TYR A 13 -2.62 4.68 2.57
N LEU A 14 -1.30 4.58 2.37
CA LEU A 14 -0.30 5.22 3.23
C LEU A 14 -0.27 6.75 3.08
N THR A 15 -0.68 7.28 1.93
CA THR A 15 -0.71 8.73 1.67
C THR A 15 -2.07 9.37 1.93
N GLY A 16 -3.09 8.60 2.31
CA GLY A 16 -4.45 9.11 2.52
C GLY A 16 -5.10 9.60 1.23
N GLY A 17 -4.87 8.93 0.11
CA GLY A 17 -5.47 9.27 -1.19
C GLY A 17 -7.00 9.07 -1.23
N PRO A 18 -7.68 9.52 -2.29
CA PRO A 18 -9.15 9.45 -2.43
C PRO A 18 -9.76 8.04 -2.23
N LEU A 19 -8.97 6.98 -2.46
CA LEU A 19 -9.41 5.60 -2.31
C LEU A 19 -8.85 4.93 -1.04
N ALA A 20 -8.17 5.66 -0.15
CA ALA A 20 -7.52 5.10 1.04
C ALA A 20 -8.49 4.27 1.90
N ASP A 21 -9.69 4.80 2.18
CA ASP A 21 -10.70 4.10 2.96
C ASP A 21 -11.18 2.83 2.27
N ARG A 22 -11.30 2.85 0.93
CA ARG A 22 -11.64 1.66 0.15
C ARG A 22 -10.55 0.61 0.30
N TYR A 23 -9.27 0.98 0.19
CA TYR A 23 -8.17 0.05 0.40
C TYR A 23 -8.11 -0.47 1.85
N ALA A 24 -8.39 0.37 2.85
CA ALA A 24 -8.38 0.00 4.26
C ALA A 24 -9.31 -1.20 4.57
N THR A 25 -10.45 -1.32 3.87
CA THR A 25 -11.37 -2.46 4.03
C THR A 25 -10.72 -3.81 3.69
N TYR A 26 -9.75 -3.82 2.78
CA TYR A 26 -9.01 -5.01 2.37
C TYR A 26 -7.77 -5.28 3.24
N LEU A 27 -7.35 -4.31 4.05
CA LEU A 27 -6.19 -4.42 4.96
C LEU A 27 -6.56 -4.90 6.37
N THR A 28 -7.78 -5.40 6.55
CA THR A 28 -8.25 -5.93 7.84
C THR A 28 -7.62 -7.28 8.18
N SER A 29 -7.60 -7.64 9.46
CA SER A 29 -7.04 -8.91 9.97
C SER A 29 -7.74 -10.17 9.43
N GLN A 30 -8.88 -10.02 8.75
CA GLN A 30 -9.63 -11.12 8.13
C GLN A 30 -8.99 -11.58 6.80
N HIS A 31 -8.04 -10.82 6.26
CA HIS A 31 -7.37 -11.11 5.00
C HIS A 31 -5.89 -11.36 5.22
N SER A 32 -5.37 -12.41 4.55
CA SER A 32 -3.93 -12.63 4.47
C SER A 32 -3.41 -11.81 3.30
N ILE A 33 -2.70 -10.73 3.61
CA ILE A 33 -2.10 -9.86 2.61
C ILE A 33 -0.78 -10.48 2.16
N ILE A 34 -0.63 -10.62 0.85
CA ILE A 34 0.59 -11.04 0.20
C ILE A 34 1.11 -9.84 -0.58
N THR A 35 2.36 -9.46 -0.36
CA THR A 35 3.02 -8.38 -1.11
C THR A 35 4.41 -8.86 -1.53
N PRO A 36 4.75 -8.81 -2.83
CA PRO A 36 6.10 -9.11 -3.30
C PRO A 36 7.12 -8.15 -2.67
N THR A 37 8.32 -8.64 -2.36
CA THR A 37 9.37 -7.81 -1.75
C THR A 37 9.73 -6.57 -2.59
N ILE A 38 9.69 -6.67 -3.92
CA ILE A 38 9.96 -5.53 -4.82
C ILE A 38 8.93 -4.40 -4.64
N VAL A 39 7.67 -4.74 -4.36
CA VAL A 39 6.61 -3.75 -4.13
C VAL A 39 6.91 -2.92 -2.88
N LEU A 40 7.45 -3.53 -1.82
CA LEU A 40 7.87 -2.79 -0.62
C LEU A 40 8.95 -1.75 -0.94
N TYR A 41 9.92 -2.10 -1.79
CA TYR A 41 10.95 -1.18 -2.25
C TYR A 41 10.38 -0.02 -3.09
N GLU A 42 9.47 -0.31 -4.02
CA GLU A 42 8.79 0.71 -4.82
C GLU A 42 8.01 1.71 -3.95
N VAL A 43 7.23 1.20 -2.99
CA VAL A 43 6.45 2.00 -2.04
C VAL A 43 7.38 2.87 -1.20
N TYR A 44 8.42 2.28 -0.60
CA TYR A 44 9.40 3.01 0.18
C TYR A 44 10.03 4.14 -0.64
N LYS A 45 10.60 3.82 -1.80
CA LYS A 45 11.25 4.80 -2.67
C LYS A 45 10.29 5.92 -3.08
N LYS A 46 9.03 5.59 -3.41
CA LYS A 46 8.05 6.58 -3.87
C LYS A 46 7.64 7.54 -2.75
N ILE A 47 7.45 7.03 -1.53
CA ILE A 47 7.09 7.83 -0.36
C ILE A 47 8.27 8.72 0.04
N THR A 48 9.47 8.16 0.18
CA THR A 48 10.66 8.92 0.62
C THR A 48 11.16 9.91 -0.43
N GLN A 49 10.97 9.64 -1.73
CA GLN A 49 11.35 10.57 -2.80
C GLN A 49 10.53 11.88 -2.76
N LYS A 50 9.31 11.84 -2.23
CA LYS A 50 8.48 13.04 -2.04
C LYS A 50 8.78 13.80 -0.74
N SER A 51 9.63 13.25 0.14
CA SER A 51 9.97 13.84 1.45
C SER A 51 11.21 14.73 1.43
N VAL A 52 11.67 15.18 0.24
CA VAL A 52 12.63 16.29 0.17
C VAL A 52 11.83 17.59 0.36
N ILE A 53 11.74 18.00 1.62
CA ILE A 53 11.43 19.37 2.03
C ILE A 53 12.77 20.07 2.27
#